data_AF-A0A536LJC1-F1
#
_entry.id   AF-A0A536LJC1-F1
#
_cell.length_a   1.000
_cell.length_b   1.000
_cell.length_c   1.000
_cell.angle_alpha   90.00
_cell.angle_beta   90.00
_cell.angle_gamma   90.00
#
_symmetry.space_group_name_H-M   'P 1'
#
loop_
_entity.id
_entity.type
_entity.pdbx_description
1 polymer ?
#
loop_
_entity_poly.entity_id
_entity_poly.type
_entity_poly.pdbx_seq_one_letter_code
_entity_poly.pdbx_strand_id
1 'polypeptide(L)'
;MVNQSVDGIKWRVKELLADISGQLRPADIPDDWPLFDAPFDGMEIDSLDSLKLAMALADEYELDPDTEFDYSRVQTVSEIARYVQSLIPTGGRV
;
A
#
# COMPACT_ATOMS: atom_id res chain seq x y z
N MET A 1 18.42 -0.41 2.43
CA MET A 1 17.81 0.94 2.44
C MET A 1 16.41 0.78 1.87
N VAL A 2 15.38 1.05 2.65
CA VAL A 2 14.00 1.03 2.17
C VAL A 2 13.84 2.18 1.17
N ASN A 3 13.27 1.92 -0.01
CA ASN A 3 13.05 2.98 -1.00
C ASN A 3 11.83 3.81 -0.58
N GLN A 4 12.06 5.06 -0.19
CA GLN A 4 11.03 5.99 0.30
C GLN A 4 10.47 6.91 -0.81
N SER A 5 10.88 6.69 -2.06
CA SER A 5 10.31 7.39 -3.21
C SER A 5 8.89 6.88 -3.49
N VAL A 6 7.98 7.72 -3.99
CA VAL A 6 6.61 7.31 -4.35
C VAL A 6 6.62 6.08 -5.25
N ASP A 7 7.46 6.07 -6.29
CA ASP A 7 7.56 4.93 -7.21
C ASP A 7 8.08 3.65 -6.54
N GLY A 8 8.95 3.81 -5.54
CA GLY A 8 9.44 2.70 -4.72
C GLY A 8 8.34 2.11 -3.84
N ILE A 9 7.60 2.97 -3.14
CA ILE A 9 6.49 2.57 -2.29
C ILE A 9 5.38 1.94 -3.13
N LYS A 10 5.07 2.51 -4.31
CA LYS A 10 4.12 1.91 -5.26
C LYS A 10 4.52 0.49 -5.62
N TRP A 11 5.76 0.30 -6.05
CA TRP A 11 6.26 -1.03 -6.37
C TRP A 11 6.12 -1.99 -5.18
N ARG A 12 6.46 -1.50 -3.99
CA ARG A 12 6.37 -2.30 -2.78
C ARG A 12 4.96 -2.69 -2.40
N VAL A 13 4.01 -1.77 -2.51
CA VAL A 13 2.57 -2.05 -2.32
C VAL A 13 2.12 -3.14 -3.29
N LYS A 14 2.55 -3.10 -4.56
CA LYS A 14 2.24 -4.14 -5.55
C LYS A 14 2.86 -5.49 -5.20
N GLU A 15 4.08 -5.51 -4.65
CA GLU A 15 4.70 -6.75 -4.16
C GLU A 15 3.91 -7.38 -3.02
N LEU A 16 3.47 -6.56 -2.05
CA LEU A 16 2.66 -7.03 -0.94
C LEU A 16 1.28 -7.52 -1.40
N LEU A 17 0.63 -6.79 -2.31
CA LEU A 17 -0.64 -7.20 -2.91
C LEU A 17 -0.51 -8.53 -3.66
N ALA A 18 0.56 -8.69 -4.46
CA ALA A 18 0.85 -9.93 -5.15
C ALA A 18 1.03 -11.10 -4.18
N ASP A 19 1.81 -10.90 -3.10
CA ASP A 19 2.05 -11.90 -2.06
C ASP A 19 0.77 -12.31 -1.32
N ILE A 20 -0.05 -11.32 -0.92
CA ILE A 20 -1.33 -11.54 -0.25
C ILE A 20 -2.32 -12.26 -1.18
N SER A 21 -2.38 -11.88 -2.45
CA SER A 21 -3.27 -12.49 -3.44
C SER A 21 -2.86 -13.92 -3.82
N GLY A 22 -1.54 -14.18 -3.87
CA GLY A 22 -0.95 -15.37 -4.46
C GLY A 22 -1.22 -15.58 -5.96
N GLN A 23 -1.94 -14.68 -6.63
CA GLN A 23 -2.48 -14.88 -7.98
C GLN A 23 -1.97 -13.84 -9.00
N LEU A 24 -1.61 -12.64 -8.54
CA LEU A 24 -1.13 -11.57 -9.39
C LEU A 24 0.39 -11.41 -9.32
N ARG A 25 0.97 -10.86 -10.39
CA ARG A 25 2.35 -10.38 -10.38
C ARG A 25 2.35 -8.87 -10.13
N PRO A 26 3.33 -8.32 -9.39
CA PRO A 26 3.40 -6.89 -9.10
C PRO A 26 3.38 -6.03 -10.37
N ALA A 27 4.03 -6.50 -11.44
CA ALA A 27 4.09 -5.79 -12.71
C ALA A 27 2.74 -5.67 -13.44
N ASP A 28 1.78 -6.56 -13.16
CA ASP A 28 0.47 -6.57 -13.82
C ASP A 28 -0.56 -5.69 -13.10
N ILE A 29 -0.26 -5.25 -11.87
CA ILE A 29 -1.17 -4.43 -11.05
C ILE A 29 -1.09 -2.95 -11.49
N PRO A 30 -2.19 -2.32 -11.93
CA PRO A 30 -2.20 -0.91 -12.30
C PRO A 30 -2.08 0.01 -11.08
N ASP A 31 -1.41 1.14 -11.25
CA ASP A 31 -1.22 2.13 -10.17
C ASP A 31 -2.52 2.78 -9.70
N ASP A 32 -3.44 3.03 -10.64
CA ASP A 32 -4.70 3.73 -10.44
C ASP A 32 -5.90 2.76 -10.40
N TRP A 33 -5.65 1.46 -10.23
CA TRP A 33 -6.72 0.48 -10.10
C TRP A 33 -7.43 0.64 -8.73
N PRO A 34 -8.77 0.80 -8.69
CA PRO A 34 -9.54 0.83 -7.46
C PRO A 34 -9.58 -0.55 -6.78
N LEU A 35 -8.68 -0.75 -5.82
CA LEU A 35 -8.42 -2.01 -5.12
C LEU A 35 -9.67 -2.56 -4.39
N PHE A 36 -10.54 -1.67 -3.91
CA PHE A 36 -11.69 -2.01 -3.05
C PHE A 36 -13.05 -1.92 -3.75
N ASP A 37 -13.12 -1.28 -4.93
CA ASP A 37 -14.38 -1.00 -5.61
C ASP A 37 -14.61 -1.92 -6.81
N ALA A 38 -13.53 -2.46 -7.40
CA ALA A 38 -13.63 -3.33 -8.57
C ALA A 38 -12.67 -4.52 -8.50
N PRO A 39 -13.16 -5.76 -8.76
CA PRO A 39 -12.27 -6.89 -8.94
C PRO A 39 -11.35 -6.69 -10.14
N PHE A 40 -10.07 -7.06 -10.01
CA PHE A 40 -9.12 -7.08 -11.13
C PHE A 40 -8.64 -8.49 -11.36
N ASP A 41 -8.83 -8.97 -12.59
CA ASP A 41 -8.48 -10.33 -12.98
C ASP A 41 -9.09 -11.41 -12.05
N GLY A 42 -10.26 -11.11 -11.46
CA GLY A 42 -10.94 -12.00 -10.51
C GLY A 42 -10.41 -11.93 -9.07
N MET A 43 -9.48 -11.01 -8.78
CA MET A 43 -9.04 -10.70 -7.42
C MET A 43 -9.96 -9.65 -6.78
N GLU A 44 -10.51 -9.97 -5.62
CA GLU A 44 -11.14 -9.03 -4.69
C GLU A 44 -10.21 -8.83 -3.48
N ILE A 45 -10.00 -7.58 -3.07
CA ILE A 45 -9.32 -7.26 -1.82
C ILE A 45 -10.38 -7.20 -0.72
N ASP A 46 -10.36 -8.16 0.18
CA ASP A 46 -11.19 -8.13 1.38
C ASP A 46 -10.60 -7.22 2.46
N SER A 47 -11.43 -6.80 3.41
CA SER A 47 -11.01 -5.96 4.56
C SER A 47 -9.79 -6.52 5.31
N LEU A 48 -9.67 -7.85 5.39
CA LEU A 48 -8.54 -8.54 6.02
C LEU A 48 -7.23 -8.34 5.23
N ASP A 49 -7.29 -8.33 3.91
CA ASP A 49 -6.12 -8.22 3.06
C ASP A 49 -5.60 -6.78 3.01
N SER A 50 -6.50 -5.78 3.01
CA SER A 50 -6.13 -4.39 3.30
C SER A 50 -5.41 -4.24 4.63
N LEU A 51 -5.91 -4.87 5.69
CA LEU A 51 -5.32 -4.76 7.01
C LEU A 51 -3.89 -5.34 7.04
N LYS A 52 -3.69 -6.52 6.44
CA LYS A 52 -2.35 -7.11 6.29
C LYS A 52 -1.41 -6.20 5.52
N LEU A 53 -1.89 -5.59 4.43
CA LEU A 53 -1.11 -4.65 3.63
C LEU A 53 -0.64 -3.45 4.47
N ALA A 54 -1.55 -2.80 5.21
CA ALA A 54 -1.15 -1.66 6.03
C ALA A 54 -0.24 -2.06 7.19
N MET A 55 -0.47 -3.20 7.84
CA MET A 55 0.43 -3.69 8.89
C MET A 55 1.84 -3.93 8.34
N ALA A 56 1.96 -4.55 7.16
CA ALA A 56 3.25 -4.79 6.51
C ALA A 56 3.94 -3.48 6.12
N LEU A 57 3.20 -2.49 5.61
CA LEU A 57 3.74 -1.16 5.30
C LEU A 57 4.15 -0.40 6.58
N ALA A 58 3.37 -0.47 7.64
CA ALA A 58 3.67 0.17 8.91
C ALA A 58 4.95 -0.40 9.55
N ASP A 59 5.10 -1.73 9.52
CA ASP A 59 6.31 -2.42 9.98
C ASP A 59 7.53 -2.06 9.11
N GLU A 60 7.41 -2.12 7.78
CA GLU A 60 8.54 -1.88 6.87
C GLU A 60 9.03 -0.43 6.86
N TYR A 61 8.13 0.53 7.05
CA TYR A 61 8.45 1.96 7.03
C TYR A 61 8.53 2.59 8.43
N GLU A 62 8.49 1.79 9.49
CA GLU A 62 8.52 2.26 10.89
C GLU A 62 7.50 3.37 11.15
N LEU A 63 6.27 3.19 10.65
CA LEU A 63 5.18 4.17 10.82
C LEU A 63 4.64 4.16 12.25
N ASP A 64 4.05 5.27 12.67
CA ASP A 64 3.42 5.39 13.99
C ASP A 64 2.30 4.33 14.15
N PRO A 65 2.27 3.55 15.24
CA PRO A 65 1.26 2.50 15.44
C PRO A 65 -0.16 3.06 15.63
N ASP A 66 -0.28 4.33 16.00
CA ASP A 66 -1.55 5.07 16.05
C ASP A 66 -2.02 5.57 14.67
N THR A 67 -1.27 5.29 13.61
CA THR A 67 -1.65 5.66 12.24
C THR A 67 -2.77 4.77 11.73
N GLU A 68 -4.01 5.26 11.82
CA GLU A 68 -5.16 4.63 11.16
C GLU A 68 -5.13 4.93 9.66
N PHE A 69 -4.94 3.89 8.84
CA PHE A 69 -5.10 3.99 7.39
C PHE A 69 -6.58 4.18 7.05
N ASP A 70 -6.94 5.36 6.55
CA ASP A 70 -8.29 5.65 6.08
C ASP A 70 -8.48 5.07 4.66
N TYR A 71 -8.79 3.78 4.57
CA TYR A 71 -9.05 3.07 3.32
C TYR A 71 -10.24 3.62 2.53
N SER A 72 -11.08 4.46 3.14
CA SER A 72 -12.14 5.18 2.42
C SER A 72 -11.56 6.27 1.51
N ARG A 73 -10.34 6.74 1.81
CA ARG A 73 -9.62 7.80 1.08
C ARG A 73 -8.47 7.28 0.22
N VAL A 74 -7.96 6.08 0.50
CA VAL A 74 -6.90 5.45 -0.30
C VAL A 74 -7.48 4.26 -1.05
N GLN A 75 -7.90 4.47 -2.30
CA GLN A 75 -8.54 3.42 -3.10
C GLN A 75 -7.59 2.77 -4.12
N THR A 76 -6.47 3.42 -4.42
CA THR A 76 -5.51 2.99 -5.44
C THR A 76 -4.09 2.81 -4.87
N VAL A 77 -3.26 2.04 -5.56
CA VAL A 77 -1.83 1.88 -5.23
C VAL A 77 -1.12 3.24 -5.17
N SER A 78 -1.44 4.13 -6.12
CA SER A 78 -0.94 5.51 -6.15
C SER A 78 -1.29 6.30 -4.89
N GLU A 79 -2.51 6.18 -4.38
CA GLU A 79 -2.95 6.89 -3.18
C GLU A 79 -2.33 6.32 -1.92
N ILE A 80 -2.29 4.99 -1.79
CA ILE A 80 -1.62 4.31 -0.66
C ILE A 80 -0.15 4.74 -0.62
N ALA A 81 0.55 4.72 -1.75
CA ALA A 81 1.96 5.08 -1.80
C ALA A 81 2.22 6.54 -1.40
N ARG A 82 1.38 7.48 -1.86
CA ARG A 82 1.48 8.89 -1.44
C ARG A 82 1.16 9.08 0.03
N TYR A 83 0.17 8.35 0.54
CA TYR A 83 -0.22 8.41 1.94
C TYR A 83 0.89 7.88 2.85
N VAL A 84 1.42 6.69 2.57
CA VAL A 84 2.59 6.13 3.26
C VAL A 84 3.76 7.09 3.20
N GLN A 85 4.07 7.65 2.03
CA GLN A 85 5.16 8.62 1.91
C GLN A 85 4.97 9.85 2.82
N SER A 86 3.74 10.33 2.95
CA SER A 86 3.41 11.45 3.84
C SER A 86 3.54 11.10 5.32
N LEU A 87 3.47 9.81 5.67
CA LEU A 87 3.56 9.31 7.04
C LEU A 87 4.98 8.95 7.45
N ILE A 88 5.83 8.58 6.48
CA ILE A 88 7.25 8.32 6.74
C ILE A 88 7.83 9.57 7.39
N PRO A 89 8.29 9.51 8.65
CA PRO A 89 8.90 10.65 9.31
C PRO A 89 10.15 11.03 8.54
N THR A 90 10.04 12.05 7.70
CA THR A 90 11.19 12.66 7.03
C THR A 90 11.94 13.37 8.15
N GLY A 91 12.98 12.73 8.69
CA GLY A 91 13.64 13.12 9.93
C GLY A 91 13.66 14.63 10.20
N GLY A 92 12.94 15.04 11.24
CA GLY A 92 13.13 16.29 11.98
C GLY A 92 12.83 17.59 11.23
N ARG A 93 11.66 18.19 11.50
CA ARG A 93 11.63 19.63 11.76
C ARG A 93 11.44 19.83 13.26
N VAL A 94 12.58 19.95 13.93
CA VAL A 94 12.71 20.74 15.16
C VAL A 94 12.34 22.19 14.90
#